data_AF-A0A7V2QJ40-F1
#
_entry.id   AF-A0A7V2QJ40-F1
#
_cell.length_a   1.000
_cell.length_b   1.000
_cell.length_c   1.000
_cell.angle_alpha   90.00
_cell.angle_beta   90.00
_cell.angle_gamma   90.00
#
_symmetry.space_group_name_H-M   'P 1'
#
loop_
_entity.id
_entity.type
_entity.pdbx_description
1 polymer ?
#
loop_
_entity_poly.entity_id
_entity_poly.type
_entity_poly.pdbx_seq_one_letter_code
_entity_poly.pdbx_strand_id
1 'polypeptide(L)'
;MKGRFIWPMFWALVVVFAISIMVMFAQFMPMRFNAFIAWPILFVLGVILLVLTIRTQMEGKLKRFLLITGASPIGFVVFVFLHNIISGLFNTEEAIFFTLATMVCPVGFLVGAIGSIVLNAKRIKAN
;
A
#
# COMPACT_ATOMS: atom_id res chain seq x y z
N MET A 1 -14.80 -20.51 2.06
CA MET A 1 -13.41 -20.53 1.54
C MET A 1 -12.81 -19.15 1.19
N LYS A 2 -13.61 -18.10 0.88
CA LYS A 2 -13.12 -16.79 0.37
C LYS A 2 -12.20 -15.97 1.31
N GLY A 3 -12.22 -16.19 2.62
CA GLY A 3 -11.39 -15.42 3.58
C GLY A 3 -9.95 -15.93 3.78
N ARG A 4 -9.62 -17.16 3.35
CA ARG A 4 -8.29 -17.75 3.62
C ARG A 4 -7.15 -17.05 2.86
N PHE A 5 -7.44 -16.45 1.71
CA PHE A 5 -6.41 -15.83 0.86
C PHE A 5 -6.09 -14.38 1.25
N ILE A 6 -6.91 -13.74 2.09
CA ILE A 6 -6.70 -12.32 2.44
C ILE A 6 -5.46 -12.13 3.30
N TRP A 7 -5.24 -13.02 4.27
CA TRP A 7 -4.09 -12.93 5.15
C TRP A 7 -2.74 -13.16 4.43
N PRO A 8 -2.60 -14.18 3.56
CA PRO A 8 -1.41 -14.31 2.72
C PRO A 8 -1.16 -13.07 1.84
N MET A 9 -2.19 -12.54 1.17
CA MET A 9 -2.05 -11.35 0.32
C MET A 9 -1.68 -10.10 1.12
N PHE A 10 -2.28 -9.95 2.31
CA PHE A 10 -1.96 -8.87 3.24
C PHE A 10 -0.49 -8.92 3.66
N TRP A 11 0.00 -10.08 4.10
CA TRP A 11 1.40 -10.23 4.52
C TRP A 11 2.37 -10.06 3.36
N ALA A 12 2.05 -10.58 2.18
CA ALA A 12 2.84 -10.35 0.98
C ALA A 12 2.95 -8.86 0.68
N LEU A 13 1.84 -8.12 0.73
CA LEU A 13 1.81 -6.68 0.50
C LEU A 13 2.64 -5.92 1.55
N VAL A 14 2.56 -6.29 2.84
CA VAL A 14 3.36 -5.68 3.92
C VAL A 14 4.86 -5.93 3.71
N VAL A 15 5.25 -7.15 3.36
CA VAL A 15 6.66 -7.50 3.10
C VAL A 15 7.20 -6.73 1.91
N VAL A 16 6.47 -6.70 0.79
CA VAL A 16 6.89 -5.94 -0.40
C VAL A 16 6.98 -4.45 -0.09
N PHE A 17 6.04 -3.90 0.69
CA PHE A 17 6.09 -2.49 1.11
C PHE A 17 7.32 -2.19 1.98
N ALA A 18 7.62 -3.05 2.95
CA ALA A 18 8.81 -2.90 3.80
C ALA A 18 10.10 -2.96 2.98
N ILE A 19 10.20 -3.90 2.03
CA ILE A 19 11.34 -4.00 1.10
C ILE A 19 11.45 -2.71 0.27
N SER A 20 10.36 -2.18 -0.26
CA SER A 20 10.37 -0.92 -1.02
C SER A 20 10.93 0.25 -0.20
N ILE A 21 10.51 0.39 1.06
CA ILE A 21 11.04 1.41 1.96
C ILE A 21 12.54 1.19 2.20
N MET A 22 12.96 -0.05 2.51
CA MET A 22 14.37 -0.38 2.71
C MET A 22 15.23 -0.03 1.48
N VAL A 23 14.74 -0.34 0.27
CA VAL A 23 15.44 -0.01 -0.97
C VAL A 23 15.52 1.50 -1.20
N MET A 24 14.46 2.26 -0.89
CA MET A 24 14.50 3.73 -0.96
C MET A 24 15.58 4.31 -0.04
N PHE A 25 15.73 3.79 1.18
CA PHE A 25 16.79 4.21 2.10
C PHE A 25 18.18 3.72 1.65
N ALA A 26 18.28 2.53 1.04
CA ALA A 26 19.53 2.00 0.53
C ALA A 26 20.11 2.82 -0.64
N GLN A 27 19.30 3.59 -1.36
CA GLN A 27 19.80 4.52 -2.40
C GLN A 27 20.69 5.64 -1.82
N PHE A 28 20.60 5.91 -0.52
CA PHE A 28 21.52 6.82 0.19
C PHE A 28 22.84 6.13 0.57
N MET A 29 22.98 4.83 0.32
CA MET A 29 24.20 4.04 0.50
C MET A 29 24.84 3.75 -0.89
N PRO A 30 26.14 3.39 -0.95
CA PRO A 30 26.83 3.12 -2.23
C PRO A 30 26.25 1.93 -3.03
N MET A 31 25.36 1.12 -2.44
CA MET A 31 24.68 0.02 -3.14
C MET A 31 23.40 0.52 -3.83
N ARG A 32 23.45 0.67 -5.16
CA ARG A 32 22.32 1.13 -5.97
C ARG A 32 21.40 -0.03 -6.31
N PHE A 33 20.34 -0.21 -5.52
CA PHE A 33 19.25 -1.13 -5.85
C PHE A 33 18.12 -0.41 -6.59
N ASN A 34 17.54 -1.08 -7.60
CA ASN A 34 16.51 -0.49 -8.45
C ASN A 34 15.10 -0.75 -7.86
N ALA A 35 14.54 0.25 -7.19
CA ALA A 35 13.21 0.17 -6.54
C ALA A 35 12.03 0.07 -7.53
N PHE A 36 12.27 0.34 -8.82
CA PHE A 36 11.20 0.45 -9.81
C PHE A 36 10.42 -0.86 -10.02
N ILE A 37 11.04 -2.02 -9.80
CA ILE A 37 10.37 -3.33 -9.95
C ILE A 37 9.32 -3.56 -8.86
N ALA A 38 9.45 -2.94 -7.69
CA ALA A 38 8.53 -3.16 -6.58
C ALA A 38 7.19 -2.44 -6.77
N TRP A 39 7.13 -1.38 -7.57
CA TRP A 39 5.91 -0.56 -7.72
C TRP A 39 4.77 -1.30 -8.44
N PRO A 40 5.00 -1.97 -9.59
CA PRO A 40 3.95 -2.78 -10.23
C PRO A 40 3.46 -3.91 -9.32
N ILE A 41 4.37 -4.52 -8.54
CA ILE A 41 4.04 -5.60 -7.60
C ILE A 41 3.13 -5.07 -6.49
N LEU A 42 3.47 -3.93 -5.89
CA LEU A 42 2.64 -3.26 -4.87
C LEU A 42 1.25 -2.90 -5.42
N PHE A 43 1.19 -2.40 -6.64
CA PHE A 43 -0.08 -2.06 -7.29
C PHE A 43 -0.97 -3.29 -7.46
N VAL A 44 -0.43 -4.36 -8.05
CA VAL A 44 -1.18 -5.59 -8.29
C VAL A 44 -1.64 -6.22 -6.98
N LEU A 45 -0.76 -6.34 -5.98
CA LEU A 45 -1.12 -6.86 -4.66
C LEU A 45 -2.16 -5.97 -3.96
N GLY A 46 -2.05 -4.65 -4.08
CA GLY A 46 -3.02 -3.69 -3.56
C GLY A 46 -4.41 -3.88 -4.17
N VAL A 47 -4.49 -3.99 -5.50
CA VAL A 47 -5.74 -4.25 -6.24
C VAL A 47 -6.34 -5.59 -5.83
N ILE A 48 -5.52 -6.66 -5.77
CA ILE A 48 -5.98 -7.99 -5.35
C ILE A 48 -6.56 -7.93 -3.93
N LEU A 49 -5.85 -7.31 -2.98
CA LEU A 49 -6.30 -7.18 -1.61
C LEU A 49 -7.60 -6.38 -1.51
N LEU A 50 -7.72 -5.29 -2.27
CA LEU A 50 -8.91 -4.44 -2.30
C LEU A 50 -10.12 -5.21 -2.87
N VAL A 51 -9.96 -5.88 -4.01
CA VAL A 51 -11.02 -6.70 -4.62
C VAL A 51 -11.44 -7.83 -3.71
N LEU A 52 -10.49 -8.56 -3.12
CA LEU A 52 -10.80 -9.63 -2.16
C LEU A 52 -11.57 -9.09 -0.95
N THR A 53 -11.14 -7.97 -0.39
CA THR A 53 -11.76 -7.33 0.78
C THR A 53 -13.20 -6.89 0.49
N ILE A 54 -13.48 -6.34 -0.69
CA ILE A 54 -14.84 -5.98 -1.12
C ILE A 54 -15.70 -7.22 -1.32
N ARG A 55 -15.15 -8.27 -1.95
CA ARG A 55 -15.86 -9.52 -2.26
C ARG A 55 -16.13 -10.37 -1.02
N THR A 56 -15.38 -10.20 0.05
CA THR A 56 -15.67 -10.85 1.33
C THR A 56 -16.68 -10.08 2.15
N GLN A 57 -17.61 -10.83 2.76
CA GLN A 57 -18.56 -10.37 3.78
C GLN A 57 -17.85 -10.11 5.13
N MET A 58 -16.71 -9.43 5.11
CA MET A 58 -16.10 -8.93 6.34
C MET A 58 -16.81 -7.65 6.74
N GLU A 59 -17.37 -7.62 7.94
CA GLU A 59 -18.06 -6.44 8.45
C GLU A 59 -17.23 -5.72 9.51
N GLY A 60 -17.55 -4.45 9.73
CA GLY A 60 -16.98 -3.64 10.80
C GLY A 60 -15.60 -3.04 10.51
N LYS A 61 -14.88 -2.73 11.60
CA LYS A 61 -13.65 -1.92 11.57
C LYS A 61 -12.51 -2.59 10.79
N LEU A 62 -12.39 -3.91 10.84
CA LEU A 62 -11.32 -4.65 10.14
C LEU A 62 -11.38 -4.46 8.62
N LYS A 63 -12.58 -4.48 8.02
CA LYS A 63 -12.75 -4.24 6.58
C LYS A 63 -12.23 -2.86 6.18
N ARG A 64 -12.51 -1.82 6.98
CA ARG A 64 -12.04 -0.45 6.70
C ARG A 64 -10.51 -0.38 6.67
N PHE A 65 -9.83 -1.00 7.64
CA PHE A 65 -8.37 -1.03 7.67
C PHE A 65 -7.75 -1.83 6.51
N LEU A 66 -8.35 -2.97 6.14
CA LEU A 66 -7.90 -3.73 4.96
C LEU A 66 -8.09 -2.96 3.65
N LEU A 67 -9.20 -2.23 3.52
CA LEU A 67 -9.44 -1.35 2.37
C LEU A 67 -8.40 -0.22 2.30
N ILE A 68 -8.10 0.43 3.42
CA ILE A 68 -7.05 1.47 3.49
C ILE A 68 -5.69 0.88 3.10
N THR A 69 -5.37 -0.33 3.60
CA THR A 69 -4.11 -1.04 3.28
C THR A 69 -3.99 -1.30 1.78
N GLY A 70 -5.05 -1.78 1.13
CA GLY A 70 -5.06 -2.05 -0.32
C GLY A 70 -5.13 -0.79 -1.19
N ALA A 71 -5.86 0.24 -0.75
CA ALA A 71 -6.03 1.49 -1.50
C ALA A 71 -4.76 2.36 -1.51
N SER A 72 -3.94 2.30 -0.45
CA SER A 72 -2.72 3.10 -0.33
C SER A 72 -1.69 2.87 -1.45
N PRO A 73 -1.28 1.64 -1.79
CA PRO A 73 -0.35 1.40 -2.90
C PRO A 73 -0.96 1.71 -4.29
N ILE A 74 -2.28 1.60 -4.42
CA ILE A 74 -2.99 2.02 -5.65
C ILE A 74 -2.89 3.54 -5.79
N GLY A 75 -3.21 4.27 -4.71
CA GLY A 75 -3.10 5.72 -4.65
C GLY A 75 -1.68 6.20 -4.93
N PHE A 76 -0.67 5.52 -4.37
CA PHE A 76 0.74 5.82 -4.63
C PHE A 76 1.03 5.84 -6.13
N VAL A 77 0.68 4.76 -6.85
CA VAL A 77 0.92 4.68 -8.29
C VAL A 77 0.15 5.77 -9.02
N VAL A 78 -1.13 5.96 -8.72
CA VAL A 78 -1.96 6.99 -9.37
C VAL A 78 -1.37 8.39 -9.19
N PHE A 79 -0.94 8.76 -7.98
CA PHE A 79 -0.38 10.07 -7.70
C PHE A 79 1.01 10.27 -8.31
N VAL A 80 1.85 9.23 -8.37
CA VAL A 80 3.12 9.30 -9.09
C VAL A 80 2.88 9.55 -10.59
N PHE A 81 1.94 8.83 -11.20
CA PHE A 81 1.58 9.07 -12.61
C PHE A 81 1.03 10.48 -12.82
N LEU A 82 0.11 10.95 -11.98
CA LEU A 82 -0.46 12.30 -12.06
C LEU A 82 0.62 13.37 -11.92
N HIS A 83 1.53 13.24 -10.96
CA HIS A 83 2.65 14.15 -10.78
C HIS A 83 3.50 14.26 -12.06
N ASN A 84 3.88 13.12 -12.66
CA ASN A 84 4.71 13.12 -13.86
C ASN A 84 3.98 13.67 -15.10
N ILE A 85 2.70 13.32 -15.29
CA ILE A 85 1.92 13.79 -16.44
C ILE A 85 1.72 15.30 -16.36
N ILE A 86 1.33 15.81 -15.19
CA ILE A 86 1.04 17.23 -15.00
C ILE A 86 2.33 18.04 -15.05
N SER A 87 3.41 17.60 -14.38
CA SER A 87 4.72 18.24 -14.48
C SER A 87 5.22 18.27 -15.93
N GLY A 88 5.05 17.19 -16.69
CA GLY A 88 5.43 17.15 -18.10
C GLY A 88 4.58 18.02 -19.02
N LEU A 89 3.27 18.13 -18.76
CA LEU A 89 2.34 18.88 -19.59
C LEU A 89 2.44 20.39 -19.37
N PHE A 90 2.62 20.82 -18.12
CA PHE A 90 2.64 22.23 -17.74
C PHE A 90 4.06 22.77 -17.48
N ASN A 91 5.09 21.91 -17.51
CA ASN A 91 6.47 22.25 -17.12
C ASN A 91 6.55 22.89 -15.72
N THR A 92 5.69 22.44 -14.80
CA THR A 92 5.61 22.94 -13.42
C THR A 92 5.62 21.80 -12.44
N GLU A 93 6.47 21.89 -11.42
CA GLU A 93 6.53 20.88 -10.37
C GLU A 93 5.31 20.93 -9.44
N GLU A 94 4.50 19.88 -9.45
CA GLU A 94 3.33 19.77 -8.59
C GLU A 94 3.64 19.06 -7.28
N ALA A 95 3.87 19.86 -6.22
CA ALA A 95 4.19 19.37 -4.89
C ALA A 95 3.05 18.56 -4.24
N ILE A 96 1.78 18.82 -4.61
CA ILE A 96 0.62 18.18 -3.97
C ILE A 96 0.61 16.67 -4.28
N PHE A 97 0.65 16.28 -5.55
CA PHE A 97 0.66 14.86 -5.93
C PHE A 97 1.89 14.12 -5.42
N PHE A 98 3.05 14.78 -5.45
CA PHE A 98 4.28 14.22 -4.90
C PHE A 98 4.16 13.98 -3.38
N THR A 99 3.60 14.94 -2.63
CA THR A 99 3.39 14.83 -1.18
C THR A 99 2.36 13.75 -0.85
N LEU A 100 1.26 13.67 -1.63
CA LEU A 100 0.27 12.61 -1.47
C LEU A 100 0.89 11.22 -1.68
N ALA A 101 1.70 11.06 -2.73
CA ALA A 101 2.39 9.80 -3.01
C ALA A 101 3.42 9.45 -1.93
N THR A 102 4.28 10.38 -1.54
CA THR A 102 5.45 10.08 -0.70
C THR A 102 5.17 10.13 0.81
N MET A 103 4.15 10.87 1.24
CA MET A 103 3.80 11.00 2.66
C MET A 103 2.47 10.35 2.98
N VAL A 104 1.40 10.75 2.29
CA VAL A 104 0.03 10.35 2.67
C VAL A 104 -0.21 8.86 2.39
N CYS A 105 0.19 8.35 1.23
CA CYS A 105 0.02 6.93 0.90
C CYS A 105 0.80 6.00 1.84
N PRO A 106 2.10 6.22 2.14
CA PRO A 106 2.83 5.42 3.12
C PRO A 106 2.23 5.47 4.53
N VAL A 107 1.83 6.65 5.01
CA VAL A 107 1.18 6.78 6.32
C VAL A 107 -0.16 6.05 6.34
N GLY A 108 -0.97 6.21 5.29
CA GLY A 108 -2.23 5.49 5.11
C GLY A 108 -2.02 3.98 5.14
N PHE A 109 -0.99 3.49 4.45
CA PHE A 109 -0.62 2.07 4.44
C PHE A 109 -0.29 1.57 5.84
N LEU A 110 0.55 2.29 6.59
CA LEU A 110 0.93 1.92 7.96
C LEU A 110 -0.28 1.87 8.90
N VAL A 111 -1.14 2.90 8.86
CA VAL A 111 -2.38 2.94 9.66
C VAL A 111 -3.30 1.77 9.30
N GLY A 112 -3.47 1.50 8.01
CA GLY A 112 -4.22 0.35 7.49
C GLY A 112 -3.67 -0.98 7.99
N ALA A 113 -2.36 -1.19 7.84
CA ALA A 113 -1.70 -2.43 8.18
C ALA A 113 -1.72 -2.69 9.69
N ILE A 114 -1.31 -1.72 10.51
CA ILE A 114 -1.31 -1.82 11.96
C ILE A 114 -2.72 -2.05 12.50
N GLY A 115 -3.71 -1.28 12.02
CA GLY A 115 -5.10 -1.45 12.42
C GLY A 115 -5.65 -2.84 12.08
N SER A 116 -5.29 -3.38 10.92
CA SER A 116 -5.67 -4.74 10.50
C SER A 116 -5.05 -5.81 11.40
N ILE A 117 -3.76 -5.69 11.73
CA ILE A 117 -3.03 -6.62 12.61
C ILE A 117 -3.62 -6.60 14.02
N VAL A 118 -3.79 -5.42 14.61
CA VAL A 118 -4.27 -5.27 16.00
C VAL A 118 -5.69 -5.82 16.15
N LEU A 119 -6.60 -5.49 15.22
CA LEU A 119 -7.97 -5.97 15.30
C LEU A 119 -8.07 -7.47 15.07
N ASN A 120 -7.27 -8.04 14.17
CA ASN A 120 -7.25 -9.48 13.97
C ASN A 120 -6.68 -10.23 15.18
N ALA A 121 -5.61 -9.72 15.80
CA ALA A 121 -5.05 -10.29 17.02
C ALA A 121 -6.07 -10.28 18.17
N LYS A 122 -6.84 -9.18 18.32
CA LYS A 122 -7.94 -9.11 19.30
C LYS A 122 -9.05 -10.12 18.99
N ARG A 123 -9.41 -10.29 17.71
CA ARG A 123 -10.43 -11.25 17.28
C ARG A 123 -10.02 -12.69 17.55
N ILE A 124 -8.76 -13.04 17.31
CA ILE A 124 -8.24 -14.40 17.56
C ILE A 124 -8.25 -14.72 19.07
N LYS A 125 -7.91 -13.76 19.94
CA LYS A 125 -7.92 -13.96 21.40
C LYS A 125 -9.32 -14.08 22.01
N ALA A 126 -10.36 -13.60 21.32
CA ALA A 126 -11.73 -13.60 21.81
C ALA A 126 -12.52 -14.88 21.42
N ASN A 127 -11.94 -15.70 20.55
CA ASN A 127 -12.47 -17.01 20.14
C ASN A 127 -11.70 -18.13 20.82
#